data_AF-A0A812M8C4-F1
#
_entry.id   AF-A0A812M8C4-F1
#
_cell.length_a   1.000
_cell.length_b   1.000
_cell.length_c   1.000
_cell.angle_alpha   90.00
_cell.angle_beta   90.00
_cell.angle_gamma   90.00
#
_symmetry.space_group_name_H-M   'P 1'
#
loop_
_entity.id
_entity.type
_entity.pdbx_description
1 polymer ?
#
loop_
_entity_poly.entity_id
_entity_poly.type
_entity_poly.pdbx_seq_one_letter_code
_entity_poly.pdbx_strand_id
1 'polypeptide(L)'
;MPRHGARICLGRTLADYEGKLAMVKVLQKFVLEEWTKPRMEEITTFVTVPATDVVIRLRRRGVETQKICGDRMAAPFSHPHPESPIP
;
A
#
# COMPACT_ATOMS: atom_id res chain seq x y z
N MET A 1 18.77 -7.43 4.69
CA MET A 1 18.04 -8.72 4.68
C MET A 1 18.07 -9.26 3.26
N PRO A 2 18.56 -10.48 3.01
CA PRO A 2 18.87 -10.92 1.67
C PRO A 2 17.61 -11.08 0.82
N ARG A 3 17.51 -10.31 -0.26
CA ARG A 3 16.40 -10.33 -1.24
C ARG A 3 16.88 -11.12 -2.47
N HIS A 4 17.04 -12.44 -2.44
CA HIS A 4 17.93 -13.02 -3.49
C HIS A 4 17.48 -14.33 -4.13
N GLY A 5 17.81 -14.39 -5.43
CA GLY A 5 17.60 -15.42 -6.44
C GLY A 5 17.50 -14.75 -7.82
N ALA A 6 17.99 -15.38 -8.90
CA ALA A 6 17.93 -14.80 -10.26
C ALA A 6 16.51 -14.49 -10.76
N ARG A 7 15.50 -15.01 -10.06
CA ARG A 7 14.05 -14.86 -10.35
C ARG A 7 13.32 -14.10 -9.26
N ILE A 8 14.00 -13.15 -8.60
CA ILE A 8 13.35 -12.32 -7.59
C ILE A 8 12.23 -11.47 -8.20
N CYS A 9 11.11 -11.34 -7.47
CA CYS A 9 10.06 -10.40 -7.81
C CYS A 9 10.54 -8.95 -7.67
N LEU A 10 10.75 -8.28 -8.82
CA LEU A 10 11.09 -6.86 -8.88
C LEU A 10 9.94 -5.97 -8.38
N GLY A 11 8.70 -6.45 -8.50
CA GLY A 11 7.49 -5.75 -8.07
C GLY A 11 7.24 -5.75 -6.57
N ARG A 12 8.07 -6.41 -5.75
CA ARG A 12 7.83 -6.56 -4.30
C ARG A 12 7.64 -5.21 -3.59
N THR A 13 8.57 -4.28 -3.81
CA THR A 13 8.51 -2.96 -3.15
C THR A 13 7.26 -2.19 -3.57
N LEU A 14 6.89 -2.26 -4.86
CA LEU A 14 5.68 -1.61 -5.37
C LEU A 14 4.42 -2.19 -4.72
N ALA A 15 4.29 -3.53 -4.72
CA ALA A 15 3.16 -4.22 -4.11
C ALA A 15 3.03 -3.92 -2.60
N ASP A 16 4.16 -3.81 -1.89
CA ASP A 16 4.17 -3.45 -0.47
C ASP A 16 3.58 -2.05 -0.22
N TYR A 17 3.91 -1.07 -1.08
CA TYR A 17 3.38 0.29 -0.96
C TYR A 17 1.93 0.37 -1.42
N GLU A 18 1.58 -0.29 -2.53
CA GLU A 18 0.22 -0.32 -3.07
C GLU A 18 -0.76 -0.93 -2.08
N GLY A 19 -0.44 -2.09 -1.51
CA GLY A 19 -1.28 -2.76 -0.51
C GLY A 19 -1.49 -1.90 0.73
N LYS A 20 -0.42 -1.26 1.25
CA LYS A 20 -0.52 -0.35 2.39
C LYS A 20 -1.37 0.88 2.07
N LEU A 21 -1.18 1.50 0.91
CA LEU A 21 -1.94 2.67 0.50
C LEU A 21 -3.43 2.35 0.34
N ALA A 22 -3.76 1.20 -0.26
CA ALA A 22 -5.13 0.73 -0.37
C ALA A 22 -5.77 0.53 1.00
N MET A 23 -5.09 -0.16 1.92
CA MET A 23 -5.58 -0.36 3.29
C MET A 23 -5.80 0.97 4.03
N VAL A 24 -4.85 1.89 3.98
CA VAL A 24 -4.95 3.20 4.65
C VAL A 24 -6.15 3.99 4.12
N LYS A 25 -6.36 4.03 2.80
CA LYS A 25 -7.50 4.75 2.19
C LYS A 25 -8.85 4.22 2.68
N VAL A 26 -8.98 2.90 2.85
CA VAL A 26 -10.19 2.28 3.38
C VAL A 26 -10.34 2.61 4.87
N LEU A 27 -9.29 2.41 5.66
CA LEU A 27 -9.32 2.61 7.12
C LEU A 27 -9.50 4.07 7.55
N GLN A 28 -9.09 5.04 6.72
CA GLN A 28 -9.34 6.46 6.95
C GLN A 28 -10.83 6.81 6.87
N LYS A 29 -11.57 6.15 5.97
CA LYS A 29 -12.97 6.48 5.66
C LYS A 29 -13.98 5.55 6.33
N PHE A 30 -13.55 4.36 6.70
CA PHE A 30 -14.43 3.31 7.21
C PHE A 30 -13.88 2.68 8.49
N VAL A 31 -14.79 2.19 9.30
CA VAL A 31 -14.54 1.27 10.41
C VAL A 31 -15.02 -0.09 9.91
N LEU A 32 -14.14 -1.08 9.92
CA LEU A 32 -14.50 -2.46 9.60
C LEU A 32 -15.22 -3.05 10.81
N GLU A 33 -16.36 -3.69 10.57
CA GLU A 33 -17.04 -4.44 11.62
C GLU A 33 -16.32 -5.78 11.87
N GLU A 34 -16.51 -6.32 13.07
CA GLU A 34 -15.92 -7.60 13.47
C GLU A 34 -16.40 -8.74 12.56
N TRP A 35 -15.47 -9.62 12.20
CA TRP A 35 -15.76 -10.78 11.38
C TRP A 35 -16.43 -11.88 12.21
N THR A 36 -17.69 -12.17 11.92
CA THR A 36 -18.49 -13.17 12.65
C THR A 36 -18.67 -14.49 11.89
N LYS A 37 -18.16 -14.60 10.66
CA LYS A 37 -18.27 -15.80 9.83
C LYS A 37 -17.20 -16.83 10.24
N PRO A 38 -17.40 -18.12 9.88
CA PRO A 38 -16.38 -19.15 10.10
C PRO A 38 -15.05 -18.79 9.43
N ARG A 39 -14.01 -19.52 9.82
CA ARG A 39 -12.68 -19.38 9.21
C ARG A 39 -12.80 -19.56 7.69
N MET A 40 -12.22 -18.63 6.95
CA MET A 40 -12.23 -18.62 5.50
C MET A 40 -11.48 -19.83 4.94
N GLU A 41 -12.12 -20.54 4.03
CA GLU A 41 -11.47 -21.59 3.24
C GLU A 41 -10.72 -20.95 2.07
N GLU A 42 -9.58 -21.52 1.73
CA GLU A 42 -8.68 -21.03 0.70
C GLU A 42 -8.55 -22.04 -0.42
N ILE A 43 -8.53 -21.55 -1.66
CA ILE A 43 -8.23 -22.34 -2.85
C ILE A 43 -6.93 -21.79 -3.43
N THR A 44 -6.01 -22.68 -3.75
CA THR A 44 -4.76 -22.32 -4.41
C THR A 44 -4.89 -22.60 -5.90
N THR A 45 -4.74 -21.54 -6.71
CA THR A 45 -4.63 -21.65 -8.17
C THR A 45 -3.22 -21.19 -8.57
N PHE A 46 -3.10 -20.05 -9.25
CA PHE A 46 -1.84 -19.33 -9.45
C PHE A 46 -1.47 -18.47 -8.23
N VAL A 47 -2.50 -18.05 -7.48
CA VAL A 47 -2.41 -17.34 -6.21
C VAL A 47 -3.40 -17.98 -5.23
N THR A 48 -3.14 -17.86 -3.93
CA THR A 48 -4.08 -18.28 -2.88
C THR A 48 -5.20 -17.27 -2.79
N VAL A 49 -6.44 -17.72 -2.97
CA VAL A 49 -7.64 -16.90 -2.94
C VAL A 49 -8.69 -17.51 -2.01
N PRO A 50 -9.62 -16.70 -1.48
CA PRO A 50 -10.79 -17.22 -0.79
C PRO A 50 -11.60 -18.17 -1.68
N ALA A 51 -12.09 -19.28 -1.11
CA ALA A 51 -12.94 -20.24 -1.81
C ALA A 51 -14.30 -19.64 -2.22
N THR A 52 -14.73 -18.61 -1.50
CA THR A 52 -15.99 -17.88 -1.71
C THR A 52 -15.78 -16.39 -1.51
N ASP A 53 -16.71 -15.57 -2.00
CA ASP A 53 -16.63 -14.13 -1.89
C ASP A 53 -16.55 -13.64 -0.44
N VAL A 54 -15.58 -12.75 -0.19
CA VAL A 54 -15.36 -12.15 1.12
C VAL A 54 -16.15 -10.86 1.24
N VAL A 55 -17.28 -10.93 1.92
CA VAL A 55 -18.11 -9.76 2.24
C VAL A 55 -17.78 -9.25 3.63
N ILE A 56 -17.20 -8.04 3.70
CA ILE A 56 -16.87 -7.33 4.94
C ILE A 56 -17.86 -6.19 5.12
N ARG A 57 -18.43 -6.07 6.33
CA ARG A 57 -19.32 -4.95 6.67
C ARG A 57 -18.49 -3.74 7.07
N LEU A 58 -18.84 -2.59 6.48
CA LEU A 58 -18.14 -1.33 6.68
C LEU A 58 -19.11 -0.29 7.25
N ARG A 59 -18.70 0.39 8.32
CA ARG A 59 -19.37 1.59 8.83
C ARG A 59 -18.58 2.82 8.42
N ARG A 60 -19.23 3.87 7.91
CA ARG A 60 -18.55 5.13 7.61
C ARG A 60 -17.96 5.71 8.89
N ARG A 61 -16.68 6.06 8.85
CA ARG A 61 -16.03 6.84 9.91
C ARG A 61 -16.56 8.27 9.79
N GLY A 62 -17.17 8.80 10.86
CA GLY A 62 -17.52 10.21 10.91
C GLY A 62 -16.22 11.01 10.86
N VAL A 63 -16.09 11.94 9.92
CA VAL A 63 -14.92 12.82 9.84
C VAL A 63 -15.40 14.25 9.60
N GLU A 64 -15.19 15.07 10.62
CA GLU A 64 -15.05 16.52 10.55
C GLU A 64 -13.99 16.85 9.50
N THR A 65 -14.32 17.74 8.57
CA THR A 65 -13.58 18.01 7.33
C THR A 65 -12.10 18.31 7.59
N GLN A 66 -11.23 17.30 7.50
CA GLN A 66 -9.78 17.54 7.43
C GLN A 66 -9.51 18.21 6.09
N LYS A 67 -9.27 19.53 6.12
CA LYS A 67 -8.70 20.26 4.99
C LYS A 67 -7.42 19.53 4.59
N ILE A 68 -7.39 19.04 3.36
CA ILE A 68 -6.16 18.56 2.74
C ILE A 68 -5.28 19.81 2.59
N CYS A 69 -4.42 20.07 3.57
CA CYS A 69 -3.34 21.02 3.38
C CYS A 69 -2.41 20.36 2.35
N GLY A 70 -2.33 20.94 1.16
CA GLY A 70 -1.42 20.49 0.11
C GLY A 70 0.01 20.75 0.56
N ASP A 71 0.59 19.82 1.31
CA ASP A 71 2.01 19.86 1.64
C ASP A 71 2.83 19.54 0.38
N ARG A 72 3.19 20.63 -0.30
CA ARG A 72 4.36 20.83 -1.16
C ARG A 72 4.95 19.56 -1.78
N MET A 73 4.46 19.16 -2.96
CA MET A 73 5.35 18.59 -3.97
C MET A 73 6.18 19.73 -4.58
N ALA A 74 7.20 20.17 -3.85
CA ALA A 74 8.34 20.85 -4.46
C ALA A 74 9.41 19.78 -4.68
N ALA A 75 9.41 19.16 -5.87
CA ALA A 75 10.66 18.77 -6.50
C ALA A 75 10.97 19.87 -7.51
N PRO A 76 12.21 20.38 -7.52
CA PRO A 76 13.14 19.77 -8.45
C PRO A 76 14.49 19.48 -7.81
N PHE A 77 15.09 18.37 -8.22
CA PHE A 77 16.54 18.21 -8.15
C PHE A 77 17.22 19.42 -8.83
N SER A 78 17.80 20.28 -8.01
CA SER A 78 18.68 21.39 -8.38
C SER A 78 19.63 21.52 -7.20
N HIS A 79 20.93 21.26 -7.26
CA HIS A 79 21.98 21.50 -8.25
C HIS A 79 23.20 20.59 -7.90
N PRO A 80 24.44 20.89 -8.31
CA PRO A 80 25.03 20.93 -9.64
C PRO A 80 26.18 19.89 -9.76
N HIS A 81 26.68 19.66 -10.98
CA HIS A 81 28.00 19.04 -11.16
C HIS A 81 29.07 19.82 -10.37
N PRO A 82 29.91 19.18 -9.55
CA PRO A 82 31.17 19.77 -9.16
C PRO A 82 32.14 19.61 -10.33
N GLU A 83 32.30 20.66 -11.12
CA GLU A 83 33.61 20.89 -11.75
C GLU A 83 34.60 21.11 -10.60
N SER A 84 35.50 20.16 -10.41
CA SER A 84 36.74 20.41 -9.70
C SER A 84 37.87 20.08 -10.67
N PRO A 85 38.74 21.05 -10.97
CA PRO A 85 39.98 20.81 -11.71
C PRO A 85 40.99 20.13 -10.77
N ILE A 86 42.20 19.89 -11.30
CA ILE A 86 43.49 19.58 -10.62
C ILE A 86 44.01 18.20 -11.06
N PRO A 87 45.33 18.01 -11.31
CA PRO A 87 46.41 18.92 -11.71
C PRO A 87 46.92 18.69 -13.14
#